data_AF-A0A180GEC2-F1
#
_entry.id   AF-A0A180GEC2-F1
#
_cell.length_a   1.000
_cell.length_b   1.000
_cell.length_c   1.000
_cell.angle_alpha   90.00
_cell.angle_beta   90.00
_cell.angle_gamma   90.00
#
_symmetry.space_group_name_H-M   'P 1'
#
loop_
_entity.id
_entity.type
_entity.pdbx_description
1 polymer ?
#
loop_
_entity_poly.entity_id
_entity_poly.type
_entity_poly.pdbx_seq_one_letter_code
_entity_poly.pdbx_strand_id
1 'polypeptide(L)'
;MDAFNRKDAMDDKGLSNIPTLTGDNYTLDDVTPHQVWTLLKRKYAAQSIFSLCRVWEDWDSIYYDTTLMQYIDKVHECLTEFKTLGIDVTHVLFSCCIISRVSRVKRSIMETILNDPTIAADPFQLLAKLRDQAIFEVTQLKRNSQKRKSESTPAEVLSTNAEKIFKEAKIQKAYYM
;
A
#
# COMPACT_ATOMS: atom_id res chain seq x y z
N MET A 1 -24.72 -0.44 -39.50
CA MET A 1 -24.02 0.12 -38.32
C MET A 1 -23.04 1.13 -38.87
N ASP A 2 -23.40 2.40 -38.83
CA ASP A 2 -22.52 3.45 -39.31
C ASP A 2 -21.32 3.61 -38.38
N ALA A 3 -20.13 3.73 -38.97
CA ALA A 3 -18.88 3.80 -38.25
C ALA A 3 -18.83 5.07 -37.39
N PHE A 4 -18.49 4.90 -36.10
CA PHE A 4 -18.30 5.99 -35.16
C PHE A 4 -17.21 6.95 -35.68
N ASN A 5 -17.60 8.18 -36.04
CA ASN A 5 -16.72 9.22 -36.51
C ASN A 5 -16.31 10.14 -35.36
N ARG A 6 -15.01 10.16 -35.06
CA ARG A 6 -14.40 10.90 -33.94
C ARG A 6 -14.63 12.42 -34.02
N LYS A 7 -14.89 12.95 -35.21
CA LYS A 7 -15.13 14.38 -35.44
C LYS A 7 -16.52 14.82 -34.99
N ASP A 8 -17.51 13.92 -35.10
CA ASP A 8 -18.89 14.14 -34.66
C ASP A 8 -19.04 14.04 -33.12
N ALA A 9 -18.01 13.54 -32.43
CA ALA A 9 -17.93 13.53 -30.97
C ALA A 9 -17.31 14.82 -30.38
N MET A 10 -16.66 15.63 -31.22
CA MET A 10 -16.02 16.89 -30.82
C MET A 10 -16.80 18.12 -31.30
N ASP A 11 -17.82 17.94 -32.12
CA ASP A 11 -18.71 19.03 -32.52
C ASP A 11 -19.87 19.19 -31.52
N ASP A 12 -20.25 20.44 -31.35
CA ASP A 12 -21.32 20.90 -30.47
C ASP A 12 -22.72 20.58 -31.03
N LYS A 13 -22.79 19.94 -32.21
CA LYS A 13 -24.05 19.43 -32.79
C LYS A 13 -24.58 18.23 -32.01
N GLY A 14 -23.72 17.49 -31.31
CA GLY A 14 -24.16 16.46 -30.37
C GLY A 14 -24.88 17.03 -29.14
N LEU A 15 -24.51 18.25 -28.71
CA LEU A 15 -25.08 18.91 -27.51
C LEU A 15 -26.53 19.35 -27.72
N SER A 16 -26.93 19.74 -28.93
CA SER A 16 -28.31 20.15 -29.23
C SER A 16 -29.32 19.00 -29.19
N ASN A 17 -28.85 17.76 -29.32
CA ASN A 17 -29.65 16.54 -29.17
C ASN A 17 -29.67 16.01 -27.73
N ILE A 18 -28.87 16.58 -26.82
CA ILE A 18 -28.96 16.25 -25.40
C ILE A 18 -30.19 16.96 -24.86
N PRO A 19 -31.15 16.23 -24.24
CA PRO A 19 -32.32 16.85 -23.65
C PRO A 19 -31.90 17.90 -22.61
N THR A 20 -32.20 19.17 -22.88
CA THR A 20 -32.00 20.25 -21.92
C THR A 20 -32.98 20.06 -20.78
N LEU A 21 -32.48 19.80 -19.57
CA LEU A 21 -33.31 19.68 -18.37
C LEU A 21 -33.85 21.06 -17.99
N THR A 22 -35.03 21.41 -18.49
CA THR A 22 -35.84 22.56 -18.04
C THR A 22 -36.91 22.08 -17.06
N GLY A 23 -37.28 22.93 -16.09
CA GLY A 23 -38.22 22.59 -15.00
C GLY A 23 -39.59 22.07 -15.46
N ASP A 24 -39.95 22.29 -16.73
CA ASP A 24 -41.18 21.80 -17.35
C ASP A 24 -41.07 20.36 -17.90
N ASN A 25 -39.84 19.86 -18.11
CA ASN A 25 -39.55 18.54 -18.70
C ASN A 25 -39.04 17.51 -17.67
N TYR A 26 -38.96 17.90 -16.39
CA TYR A 26 -38.78 16.99 -15.27
C TYR A 26 -39.62 17.49 -14.09
N THR A 27 -40.60 16.72 -13.66
CA THR A 27 -41.18 16.92 -12.33
C THR A 27 -40.19 16.32 -11.33
N LEU A 28 -39.47 17.19 -10.62
CA LEU A 28 -38.63 16.80 -9.47
C LEU A 28 -39.48 16.48 -8.23
N ASP A 29 -40.77 16.16 -8.41
CA ASP A 29 -41.71 16.08 -7.30
C ASP A 29 -41.74 14.70 -6.63
N ASP A 30 -41.13 13.66 -7.23
CA ASP A 30 -41.15 12.30 -6.66
C ASP A 30 -39.79 11.57 -6.61
N VAL A 31 -38.70 12.21 -7.06
CA VAL A 31 -37.38 11.54 -7.11
C VAL A 31 -36.45 12.12 -6.05
N THR A 32 -36.18 11.33 -5.02
CA THR A 32 -35.24 11.69 -3.96
C THR A 32 -33.80 11.79 -4.52
N PRO A 33 -32.94 12.66 -3.94
CA PRO A 33 -31.52 12.71 -4.29
C PRO A 33 -30.82 11.34 -4.24
N HIS A 34 -31.25 10.46 -3.33
CA HIS A 34 -30.76 9.09 -3.22
C HIS A 34 -31.08 8.24 -4.48
N GLN A 35 -32.29 8.37 -5.04
CA GLN A 35 -32.68 7.67 -6.26
C GLN A 35 -31.92 8.20 -7.48
N VAL A 36 -31.70 9.52 -7.57
CA VAL A 36 -30.87 10.13 -8.62
C VAL A 36 -29.43 9.61 -8.53
N TRP A 37 -28.83 9.63 -7.33
CA TRP A 37 -27.47 9.12 -7.10
C TRP A 37 -27.36 7.62 -7.39
N THR A 38 -28.36 6.83 -7.04
CA THR A 38 -28.41 5.39 -7.32
C THR A 38 -28.52 5.13 -8.82
N LEU A 39 -29.34 5.91 -9.54
CA LEU A 39 -29.48 5.81 -10.99
C LEU A 39 -28.18 6.19 -11.71
N LEU A 40 -27.54 7.28 -11.31
CA LEU A 40 -26.24 7.70 -11.83
C LEU A 40 -25.17 6.65 -11.58
N LYS A 41 -25.09 6.13 -10.35
CA LYS A 41 -24.18 5.02 -10.02
C LYS A 41 -24.45 3.80 -10.87
N ARG A 42 -25.71 3.42 -11.09
CA ARG A 42 -26.07 2.26 -11.92
C ARG A 42 -25.79 2.47 -13.42
N LYS A 43 -25.94 3.69 -13.93
CA LYS A 43 -25.88 3.97 -15.38
C LYS A 43 -24.47 4.33 -15.85
N TYR A 44 -23.68 4.98 -14.97
CA TYR A 44 -22.36 5.52 -15.30
C TYR A 44 -21.25 5.03 -14.37
N ALA A 45 -21.57 4.64 -13.14
CA ALA A 45 -20.60 4.01 -12.21
C ALA A 45 -20.80 2.49 -12.09
N ALA A 46 -21.62 1.88 -12.95
CA ALA A 46 -21.76 0.43 -12.99
C ALA A 46 -20.40 -0.15 -13.32
N GLN A 47 -20.06 -1.25 -12.64
CA GLN A 47 -18.90 -2.10 -12.90
C GLN A 47 -18.69 -2.23 -14.41
N SER A 48 -17.86 -1.36 -14.96
CA SER A 48 -17.41 -1.51 -16.32
C SER A 48 -16.43 -2.66 -16.26
N ILE A 49 -16.63 -3.68 -17.09
CA ILE A 49 -15.68 -4.79 -17.20
C ILE A 49 -14.25 -4.26 -17.41
N PHE A 50 -14.10 -3.10 -18.07
CA PHE A 50 -12.84 -2.39 -18.22
C PHE A 50 -12.24 -1.92 -16.89
N SER A 51 -13.04 -1.33 -15.99
CA SER A 51 -12.58 -0.93 -14.67
C SER A 51 -12.15 -2.13 -13.84
N LEU A 52 -12.89 -3.24 -13.93
CA LEU A 52 -12.51 -4.48 -13.24
C LEU A 52 -11.22 -5.07 -13.82
N CYS A 53 -11.08 -5.12 -15.15
CA CYS A 53 -9.84 -5.56 -15.81
C CYS A 53 -8.63 -4.71 -15.39
N ARG A 54 -8.80 -3.38 -15.32
CA ARG A 54 -7.72 -2.48 -14.89
C ARG A 54 -7.26 -2.79 -13.46
N VAL A 55 -8.19 -2.89 -12.51
CA VAL A 55 -7.85 -3.18 -11.11
C VAL A 55 -7.24 -4.59 -10.98
N TRP A 56 -7.66 -5.55 -11.81
CA TRP A 56 -7.01 -6.87 -11.88
C TRP A 56 -5.59 -6.82 -12.44
N GLU A 57 -5.33 -5.99 -13.44
CA GLU A 57 -3.99 -5.77 -13.98
C GLU A 57 -3.09 -5.12 -12.92
N ASP A 58 -3.61 -4.11 -12.21
CA ASP A 58 -2.94 -3.49 -11.07
C ASP A 58 -2.63 -4.54 -10.00
N TRP A 59 -3.59 -5.39 -9.64
CA TRP A 59 -3.41 -6.51 -8.70
C TRP A 59 -2.32 -7.50 -9.12
N ASP A 60 -2.26 -7.85 -10.40
CA ASP A 60 -1.27 -8.78 -10.94
C ASP A 60 0.13 -8.16 -10.97
N SER A 61 0.21 -6.86 -11.22
CA SER A 61 1.46 -6.09 -11.20
C SER A 61 2.07 -5.91 -9.80
N ILE A 62 1.30 -6.14 -8.73
CA ILE A 62 1.79 -6.01 -7.35
C ILE A 62 2.65 -7.21 -6.97
N TYR A 63 3.96 -7.03 -7.08
CA TYR A 63 4.97 -7.95 -6.59
C TYR A 63 5.60 -7.46 -5.28
N TYR A 64 6.09 -8.40 -4.48
CA TYR A 64 6.97 -8.08 -3.35
C TYR A 64 8.36 -7.76 -3.92
N ASP A 65 8.62 -6.50 -4.25
CA ASP A 65 9.84 -6.03 -4.93
C ASP A 65 10.74 -5.17 -4.04
N THR A 66 10.18 -4.59 -2.98
CA THR A 66 10.79 -3.54 -2.16
C THR A 66 10.68 -3.88 -0.67
N THR A 67 9.91 -3.10 0.09
CA THR A 67 9.69 -3.31 1.52
C THR A 67 8.35 -3.97 1.77
N LEU A 68 8.23 -4.78 2.84
CA LEU A 68 6.96 -5.38 3.25
C LEU A 68 5.87 -4.30 3.45
N MET A 69 6.24 -3.13 3.98
CA MET A 69 5.31 -2.00 4.16
C MET A 69 4.78 -1.47 2.83
N GLN A 70 5.65 -1.19 1.86
CA GLN A 70 5.23 -0.71 0.54
C GLN A 70 4.38 -1.75 -0.21
N TYR A 71 4.73 -3.03 -0.07
CA TYR A 71 3.90 -4.12 -0.60
C TYR A 71 2.50 -4.12 0.04
N ILE A 72 2.41 -4.05 1.38
CA ILE A 72 1.14 -3.98 2.10
C ILE A 72 0.30 -2.78 1.66
N ASP A 73 0.91 -1.61 1.52
CA ASP A 73 0.23 -0.37 1.12
C ASP A 73 -0.37 -0.51 -0.28
N LYS A 74 0.41 -1.01 -1.26
CA LYS A 74 -0.06 -1.28 -2.63
C LYS A 74 -1.23 -2.28 -2.66
N VAL A 75 -1.10 -3.39 -1.92
CA VAL A 75 -2.17 -4.41 -1.85
C VAL A 75 -3.43 -3.81 -1.20
N HIS A 76 -3.28 -3.05 -0.11
CA HIS A 76 -4.41 -2.44 0.58
C HIS A 76 -5.17 -1.44 -0.32
N GLU A 77 -4.45 -0.60 -1.06
CA GLU A 77 -5.03 0.32 -2.03
C GLU A 77 -5.81 -0.44 -3.12
N CYS A 78 -5.20 -1.47 -3.71
CA CYS A 78 -5.84 -2.29 -4.73
C CYS A 78 -7.09 -3.05 -4.22
N LEU A 79 -7.05 -3.61 -3.00
CA LEU A 79 -8.24 -4.19 -2.37
C LEU A 79 -9.34 -3.16 -2.11
N THR A 80 -8.96 -1.93 -1.77
CA THR A 80 -9.93 -0.84 -1.61
C THR A 80 -10.59 -0.51 -2.95
N GLU A 81 -9.83 -0.50 -4.05
CA GLU A 81 -10.38 -0.34 -5.41
C GLU A 81 -11.34 -1.48 -5.80
N PHE A 82 -11.00 -2.74 -5.53
CA PHE A 82 -11.94 -3.84 -5.73
C PHE A 82 -13.24 -3.64 -4.94
N LYS A 83 -13.13 -3.16 -3.70
CA LYS A 83 -14.29 -2.86 -2.86
C LYS A 83 -15.13 -1.70 -3.39
N THR A 84 -14.53 -0.65 -3.96
CA THR A 84 -15.30 0.45 -4.60
C THR A 84 -16.01 0.00 -5.87
N LEU A 85 -15.47 -0.99 -6.56
CA LEU A 85 -16.14 -1.68 -7.65
C LEU A 85 -17.23 -2.65 -7.16
N GLY A 86 -17.39 -2.87 -5.85
CA GLY A 86 -18.39 -3.79 -5.31
C GLY A 86 -18.03 -5.27 -5.39
N ILE A 87 -16.74 -5.59 -5.55
CA ILE A 87 -16.23 -6.95 -5.42
C ILE A 87 -16.12 -7.31 -3.94
N ASP A 88 -16.55 -8.51 -3.58
CA ASP A 88 -16.33 -9.04 -2.25
C ASP A 88 -14.87 -9.45 -2.06
N VAL A 89 -14.13 -8.55 -1.44
CA VAL A 89 -12.72 -8.72 -1.11
C VAL A 89 -12.48 -9.56 0.14
N THR A 90 -13.51 -9.98 0.88
CA THR A 90 -13.35 -10.88 2.04
C THR A 90 -13.13 -12.34 1.63
N HIS A 91 -13.18 -12.63 0.33
CA HIS A 91 -12.98 -13.96 -0.20
C HIS A 91 -11.56 -14.48 0.07
N VAL A 92 -11.45 -15.71 0.58
CA VAL A 92 -10.20 -16.37 1.00
C VAL A 92 -9.11 -16.43 -0.09
N LEU A 93 -9.50 -16.36 -1.37
CA LEU A 93 -8.55 -16.32 -2.50
C LEU A 93 -7.61 -15.12 -2.43
N PHE A 94 -8.09 -13.94 -2.03
CA PHE A 94 -7.23 -12.76 -1.89
C PHE A 94 -6.18 -13.00 -0.80
N SER A 95 -6.59 -13.55 0.34
CA SER A 95 -5.68 -13.94 1.43
C SER A 95 -4.65 -14.96 0.93
N CYS A 96 -5.10 -16.01 0.23
CA CYS A 96 -4.22 -17.05 -0.30
C CYS A 96 -3.16 -16.49 -1.27
N CYS A 97 -3.55 -15.54 -2.13
CA CYS A 97 -2.63 -14.86 -3.04
C CYS A 97 -1.60 -14.00 -2.30
N ILE A 98 -2.03 -13.23 -1.29
CA ILE A 98 -1.12 -12.42 -0.44
C ILE A 98 -0.13 -13.33 0.27
N ILE A 99 -0.62 -14.40 0.91
CA ILE A 99 0.18 -15.41 1.60
C ILE A 99 1.24 -15.99 0.66
N SER A 100 0.83 -16.44 -0.53
CA SER A 100 1.73 -17.02 -1.53
C SER A 100 2.85 -16.06 -1.95
N ARG A 101 2.51 -14.77 -2.17
CA ARG A 101 3.48 -13.74 -2.56
C ARG A 101 4.46 -13.43 -1.42
N VAL A 102 3.96 -13.26 -0.18
CA VAL A 102 4.80 -12.99 1.00
C VAL A 102 5.68 -14.19 1.36
N SER A 103 5.15 -15.41 1.30
CA SER A 103 5.89 -16.63 1.67
C SER A 103 7.05 -16.95 0.75
N ARG A 104 7.02 -16.45 -0.50
CA ARG A 104 8.16 -16.57 -1.44
C ARG A 104 9.37 -15.77 -0.98
N VAL A 105 9.17 -14.66 -0.27
CA VAL A 105 10.25 -13.76 0.15
C VAL A 105 10.61 -13.91 1.63
N LYS A 106 9.61 -14.03 2.51
CA LYS A 106 9.81 -14.14 3.97
C LYS A 106 8.94 -15.24 4.59
N ARG A 107 9.42 -16.49 4.55
CA ARG A 107 8.69 -17.64 5.13
C ARG A 107 8.44 -17.54 6.65
N SER A 108 9.40 -17.01 7.40
CA SER A 108 9.33 -16.93 8.87
C SER A 108 8.17 -16.09 9.40
N ILE A 109 7.79 -15.02 8.67
CA ILE A 109 6.62 -14.19 9.02
C ILE A 109 5.35 -15.02 8.87
N MET A 110 5.28 -15.86 7.85
CA MET A 110 4.09 -16.64 7.53
C MET A 110 3.83 -17.73 8.56
N GLU A 111 4.87 -18.37 9.09
CA GLU A 111 4.74 -19.37 10.17
C GLU A 111 4.10 -18.77 11.42
N THR A 112 4.40 -17.50 11.72
CA THR A 112 3.79 -16.80 12.86
C THR A 112 2.31 -16.48 12.62
N ILE A 113 1.95 -16.09 11.38
CA ILE A 113 0.60 -15.65 11.02
C ILE A 113 -0.35 -16.83 10.75
N LEU A 114 0.13 -17.93 10.15
CA LEU A 114 -0.67 -19.13 9.86
C LEU A 114 -1.15 -19.88 11.11
N ASN A 115 -0.56 -19.60 12.27
CA ASN A 115 -1.02 -20.18 13.53
C ASN A 115 -2.43 -19.72 13.92
N ASP A 116 -2.93 -18.61 13.35
CA ASP A 116 -4.30 -18.14 13.52
C ASP A 116 -5.07 -18.22 12.19
N PRO A 117 -5.90 -19.26 11.98
CA PRO A 117 -6.63 -19.45 10.73
C PRO A 117 -7.72 -18.39 10.50
N THR A 118 -8.16 -17.69 11.55
CA THR A 118 -9.19 -16.64 11.42
C THR A 118 -8.63 -15.39 10.75
N ILE A 119 -7.38 -15.05 11.09
CA ILE A 119 -6.64 -13.94 10.50
C ILE A 119 -6.27 -14.24 9.04
N ALA A 120 -5.93 -15.49 8.74
CA ALA A 120 -5.58 -15.92 7.38
C ALA A 120 -6.78 -15.94 6.42
N ALA A 121 -8.01 -15.89 6.92
CA ALA A 121 -9.21 -15.90 6.09
C ALA A 121 -9.54 -14.51 5.52
N ASP A 122 -9.37 -13.44 6.30
CA ASP A 122 -9.70 -12.07 5.89
C ASP A 122 -8.47 -11.29 5.41
N PRO A 123 -8.44 -10.78 4.15
CA PRO A 123 -7.27 -10.10 3.62
C PRO A 123 -6.88 -8.83 4.37
N PHE A 124 -7.84 -8.07 4.92
CA PHE A 124 -7.52 -6.83 5.63
C PHE A 124 -6.93 -7.12 7.02
N GLN A 125 -7.44 -8.11 7.74
CA GLN A 125 -6.87 -8.58 8.99
C GLN A 125 -5.47 -9.16 8.78
N LEU A 126 -5.30 -9.94 7.70
CA LEU A 126 -3.99 -10.45 7.29
C LEU A 126 -2.99 -9.30 7.04
N LEU A 127 -3.39 -8.28 6.28
CA LEU A 127 -2.54 -7.10 6.02
C LEU A 127 -2.21 -6.33 7.31
N ALA A 128 -3.17 -6.19 8.22
CA ALA A 128 -2.93 -5.55 9.51
C ALA A 128 -1.87 -6.31 10.33
N LYS A 129 -1.96 -7.64 10.39
CA LYS A 129 -0.94 -8.46 11.07
C LYS A 129 0.43 -8.42 10.39
N LEU A 130 0.46 -8.45 9.06
CA LEU A 130 1.70 -8.30 8.31
C LEU A 130 2.35 -6.94 8.59
N ARG A 131 1.55 -5.88 8.75
CA ARG A 131 2.02 -4.54 9.12
C ARG A 131 2.59 -4.52 10.53
N ASP A 132 1.91 -5.12 11.51
CA ASP A 132 2.40 -5.23 12.89
C ASP A 132 3.77 -5.92 12.93
N GLN A 133 3.92 -7.01 12.17
CA GLN A 133 5.18 -7.74 12.08
C GLN A 133 6.28 -6.90 11.42
N ALA A 134 5.96 -6.17 10.34
CA ALA A 134 6.92 -5.28 9.68
C ALA A 134 7.43 -4.19 10.64
N ILE A 135 6.52 -3.60 11.43
CA ILE A 135 6.86 -2.59 12.43
C ILE A 135 7.73 -3.19 13.54
N PHE A 136 7.40 -4.40 14.01
CA PHE A 136 8.19 -5.10 15.01
C PHE A 136 9.62 -5.35 14.53
N GLU A 137 9.80 -5.86 13.30
CA GLU A 137 11.13 -6.10 12.72
C GLU A 137 11.97 -4.82 12.65
N VAL A 138 11.40 -3.72 12.15
CA VAL A 138 12.08 -2.42 12.08
C VAL A 138 12.48 -1.94 13.48
N THR A 139 11.61 -2.15 14.47
CA THR A 139 11.85 -1.72 15.85
C THR A 139 12.97 -2.54 16.51
N GLN A 140 12.99 -3.87 16.29
CA GLN A 140 14.06 -4.74 16.78
C GLN A 140 15.41 -4.41 16.13
N LEU A 141 15.44 -4.13 14.82
CA LEU A 141 16.65 -3.73 14.11
C LEU A 141 17.24 -2.41 14.65
N LYS A 142 16.38 -1.42 14.95
CA LYS A 142 16.80 -0.17 15.59
C LYS A 142 17.39 -0.42 16.98
N ARG A 143 16.72 -1.24 17.80
CA ARG A 143 17.18 -1.58 19.15
C ARG A 143 18.53 -2.31 19.13
N ASN A 144 18.72 -3.26 18.22
CA ASN A 144 19.97 -4.01 18.07
C ASN A 144 21.12 -3.14 17.52
N SER A 145 20.81 -2.14 16.69
CA SER A 145 21.79 -1.15 16.22
C SER A 145 22.21 -0.19 17.33
N GLN A 146 21.27 0.22 18.19
CA GLN A 146 21.56 1.03 19.38
C GLN A 146 22.42 0.26 20.39
N LYS A 147 22.10 -1.03 20.62
CA LYS A 147 22.84 -1.91 21.52
C LYS A 147 24.28 -2.11 21.05
N ARG A 148 24.51 -2.31 19.75
CA ARG A 148 25.86 -2.38 19.15
C ARG A 148 26.64 -1.06 19.25
N LYS A 149 25.97 0.09 19.25
CA LYS A 149 26.62 1.39 19.52
C LYS A 149 26.98 1.60 20.99
N SER A 150 26.26 0.99 21.93
CA SER A 150 26.58 1.03 23.36
C SER A 150 27.56 -0.07 23.81
N GLU A 151 27.65 -1.17 23.05
CA GLU A 151 28.57 -2.29 23.30
C GLU A 151 29.92 -2.15 22.56
N SER A 152 30.26 -0.97 22.01
CA SER A 152 31.66 -0.63 21.70
C SER A 152 32.46 -0.60 23.01
N THR A 153 33.00 -1.77 23.32
CA THR A 153 33.67 -2.24 24.54
C THR A 153 34.76 -1.29 25.08
N PRO A 154 35.00 -1.24 26.42
CA PRO A 154 36.06 -0.47 27.09
C PRO A 154 37.49 -0.58 26.50
N ALA A 155 37.78 -1.62 25.71
CA ALA A 155 39.09 -1.80 25.06
C ALA A 155 39.41 -0.71 24.02
N GLU A 156 38.41 -0.19 23.32
CA GLU A 156 38.60 0.86 22.31
C GLU A 156 38.83 2.24 22.96
N VAL A 157 38.19 2.47 24.11
CA VAL A 157 38.39 3.66 24.98
C VAL A 157 39.77 3.63 25.64
N LEU A 158 40.25 2.45 26.05
CA LEU A 158 41.61 2.27 26.60
C LEU A 158 42.69 2.49 25.53
N SER A 159 42.48 2.00 24.30
CA SER A 159 43.43 2.18 23.20
C SER A 159 43.54 3.65 22.78
N THR A 160 42.43 4.36 22.66
CA THR A 160 42.42 5.78 22.30
C THR A 160 42.98 6.68 23.41
N ASN A 161 42.73 6.36 24.68
CA ASN A 161 43.34 7.10 25.80
C ASN A 161 44.85 6.83 25.91
N ALA A 162 45.30 5.59 25.69
CA ALA A 162 46.73 5.24 25.71
C ALA A 162 47.51 5.95 24.60
N GLU A 163 46.95 6.02 23.38
CA GLU A 163 47.56 6.76 22.27
C GLU A 163 47.63 8.27 22.53
N LYS A 164 46.61 8.84 23.17
CA LYS A 164 46.58 10.26 23.52
C LYS A 164 47.63 10.61 24.58
N ILE A 165 47.74 9.79 25.63
CA ILE A 165 48.75 9.95 26.69
C ILE A 165 50.17 9.81 26.12
N PHE A 166 50.38 8.87 25.18
CA PHE A 166 51.69 8.68 24.55
C PHE A 166 52.11 9.87 23.69
N LYS A 167 51.15 10.49 22.96
CA LYS A 167 51.41 11.71 22.19
C LYS A 167 51.72 12.91 23.09
N GLU A 168 50.97 13.09 24.17
CA GLU A 168 51.21 14.18 25.14
C GLU A 168 52.58 14.05 25.82
N ALA A 169 52.97 12.84 26.23
CA ALA A 169 54.30 12.58 26.80
C ALA A 169 55.45 12.86 25.82
N LYS A 170 55.25 12.59 24.53
CA LYS A 170 56.25 12.85 23.48
C LYS A 170 56.42 14.34 23.21
N ILE A 171 55.34 15.13 23.31
CA ILE A 171 55.35 16.59 23.17
C ILE A 171 56.05 17.24 24.36
N GLN A 172 55.78 16.80 25.60
CA GLN A 172 56.45 17.33 26.79
C GLN A 172 57.96 17.07 26.75
N LYS A 173 58.39 15.89 26.30
CA LYS A 173 59.81 15.54 26.21
C LYS A 173 60.58 16.37 25.18
N ALA A 174 59.90 16.89 24.15
CA ALA A 174 60.47 17.78 23.16
C ALA A 174 60.57 19.26 23.62
N TYR A 175 59.86 19.63 24.69
CA TYR A 175 59.88 20.98 25.27
C TYR A 175 60.96 21.20 26.35
N TYR A 176 61.59 20.12 26.82
CA TYR A 176 62.61 20.15 27.88
C TYR A 176 64.01 19.68 27.41
N MET A 177 64.24 19.61 26.09
CA MET A 177 65.55 19.49 25.44
C MET A 177 65.84 20.77 24.67
#